data_AF-D7GLE6-F1
#
_entry.id   AF-D7GLE6-F1
#
_cell.length_a   1.000
_cell.length_b   1.000
_cell.length_c   1.000
_cell.angle_alpha   90.00
_cell.angle_beta   90.00
_cell.angle_gamma   90.00
#
_symmetry.space_group_name_H-M   'P 1'
#
loop_
_entity.id
_entity.type
_entity.pdbx_description
1 polymer ?
#
loop_
_entity_poly.entity_id
_entity_poly.type
_entity_poly.pdbx_seq_one_letter_code
_entity_poly.pdbx_strand_id
1 'polypeptide(L)'
;NNLQRMRQLAVEANNGGLSTTDQANLDKEYQQLATANKNIETNANYNGAKLFDGSVTSTTFQYGQNSATDVATVTNANLASFGTLSSTSVTSTANATAAQAKIDADLASLKAARADLGAQQSGLSSTINTLTSSNTALSAAKSAMVDTDYASETSNM
;
A
#
# COMPACT_ATOMS: atom_id res chain seq x y z
N ASN A 1 -10.12 -0.57 -9.06
CA ASN A 1 -10.74 -1.11 -10.27
C ASN A 1 -11.82 -2.13 -9.88
N ASN A 2 -11.48 -3.29 -9.30
CA ASN A 2 -12.46 -4.28 -8.82
C ASN A 2 -13.60 -3.71 -7.96
N LEU A 3 -13.29 -2.90 -6.94
CA LEU A 3 -14.31 -2.26 -6.09
C LEU A 3 -15.29 -1.37 -6.89
N GLN A 4 -14.83 -0.68 -7.94
CA GLN A 4 -15.69 0.15 -8.78
C GLN A 4 -16.62 -0.73 -9.64
N ARG A 5 -16.12 -1.85 -10.16
CA ARG A 5 -16.95 -2.82 -10.90
C ARG A 5 -17.96 -3.50 -9.98
N MET A 6 -17.56 -3.91 -8.78
CA MET A 6 -18.48 -4.43 -7.76
C MET A 6 -19.58 -3.42 -7.41
N ARG A 7 -19.24 -2.12 -7.34
CA ARG A 7 -20.22 -1.05 -7.12
C ARG A 7 -21.20 -0.94 -8.28
N GLN A 8 -20.73 -1.04 -9.53
CA GLN A 8 -21.60 -1.05 -10.71
C GLN A 8 -22.57 -2.22 -10.68
N LEU A 9 -22.07 -3.44 -10.41
CA LEU A 9 -22.91 -4.64 -10.28
C LEU A 9 -23.96 -4.49 -9.18
N ALA A 10 -23.59 -3.91 -8.04
CA ALA A 10 -24.54 -3.66 -6.96
C ALA A 10 -25.59 -2.59 -7.33
N VAL A 11 -25.23 -1.55 -8.09
CA VAL A 11 -26.20 -0.59 -8.65
C VAL A 11 -27.14 -1.26 -9.64
N GLU A 12 -26.61 -2.10 -10.53
CA GLU A 12 -27.39 -2.83 -11.52
C GLU A 12 -28.37 -3.81 -10.87
N ALA A 13 -27.91 -4.58 -9.87
CA ALA A 13 -28.74 -5.52 -9.12
C ALA A 13 -29.83 -4.84 -8.26
N ASN A 14 -29.63 -3.58 -7.89
CA ASN A 14 -30.61 -2.77 -7.16
C ASN A 14 -31.71 -2.18 -8.07
N ASN A 15 -31.62 -2.36 -9.38
CA ASN A 15 -32.66 -1.92 -10.29
C ASN A 15 -33.89 -2.85 -10.17
N GLY A 16 -35.01 -2.31 -9.66
CA GLY A 16 -36.19 -3.08 -9.21
C GLY A 16 -36.95 -3.88 -10.28
N GLY A 17 -36.51 -3.85 -11.54
CA GLY A 17 -37.08 -4.62 -12.65
C GLY A 17 -36.35 -5.93 -12.99
N LEU A 18 -35.23 -6.25 -12.32
CA LEU A 18 -34.48 -7.48 -12.60
C LEU A 18 -35.18 -8.72 -12.00
N SER A 19 -35.10 -9.85 -12.72
CA SER A 19 -35.51 -11.14 -12.16
C SER A 19 -34.50 -11.65 -11.13
N THR A 20 -34.90 -12.61 -10.30
CA THR A 20 -34.01 -13.29 -9.36
C THR A 20 -32.86 -14.02 -10.06
N THR A 21 -33.10 -14.53 -11.27
CA THR A 21 -32.08 -15.16 -12.12
C THR A 21 -31.04 -14.14 -12.60
N ASP A 22 -31.48 -12.93 -12.99
CA ASP A 22 -30.57 -11.87 -13.42
C ASP A 22 -29.68 -11.41 -12.26
N GLN A 23 -30.29 -11.19 -11.08
CA GLN A 23 -29.56 -10.83 -9.87
C GLN A 23 -28.55 -11.92 -9.46
N ALA A 24 -28.91 -13.20 -9.58
CA ALA A 24 -27.99 -14.31 -9.32
C ALA A 24 -26.81 -14.36 -10.31
N ASN A 25 -27.03 -13.96 -11.57
CA ASN A 25 -25.94 -13.89 -12.55
C ASN A 25 -24.99 -12.72 -12.27
N LEU A 26 -25.51 -11.55 -11.88
CA LEU A 26 -24.69 -10.42 -11.43
C LEU A 26 -23.90 -10.77 -10.17
N ASP A 27 -24.51 -11.50 -9.24
CA ASP A 27 -23.85 -11.93 -8.01
C ASP A 27 -22.65 -12.84 -8.29
N LYS A 28 -22.70 -13.72 -9.31
CA LYS A 28 -21.53 -14.54 -9.67
C LYS A 28 -20.30 -13.70 -9.99
N GLU A 29 -20.45 -12.63 -10.77
CA GLU A 29 -19.34 -11.72 -11.07
C GLU A 29 -18.91 -10.96 -9.81
N TYR A 30 -19.87 -10.50 -9.02
CA TYR A 30 -19.61 -9.83 -7.74
C TYR A 30 -18.76 -10.70 -6.79
N GLN A 31 -19.11 -11.98 -6.63
CA GLN A 31 -18.40 -12.93 -5.76
C GLN A 31 -16.99 -13.23 -6.28
N GLN A 32 -16.80 -13.33 -7.60
CA GLN A 32 -15.47 -13.50 -8.18
C GLN A 32 -14.56 -12.30 -7.89
N LEU A 33 -15.09 -11.09 -8.01
CA LEU A 33 -14.35 -9.87 -7.67
C LEU A 33 -14.06 -9.76 -6.18
N ALA A 34 -15.02 -10.13 -5.33
CA ALA A 34 -14.83 -10.18 -3.87
C ALA A 34 -13.71 -11.16 -3.49
N THR A 35 -13.70 -12.35 -4.11
CA THR A 35 -12.66 -13.37 -3.93
C THR A 35 -11.30 -12.86 -4.41
N ALA A 36 -11.24 -12.22 -5.58
CA ALA A 36 -10.01 -11.63 -6.09
C ALA A 36 -9.43 -10.57 -5.15
N ASN A 37 -10.29 -9.70 -4.59
CA ASN A 37 -9.86 -8.70 -3.61
C ASN A 37 -9.34 -9.36 -2.32
N LYS A 38 -10.01 -10.40 -1.82
CA LYS A 38 -9.57 -11.16 -0.65
C LYS A 38 -8.22 -11.83 -0.90
N ASN A 39 -7.99 -12.38 -2.08
CA ASN A 39 -6.71 -12.97 -2.46
C ASN A 39 -5.59 -11.92 -2.49
N ILE A 40 -5.86 -10.69 -2.94
CA ILE A 40 -4.87 -9.62 -2.90
C ILE A 40 -4.55 -9.25 -1.45
N GLU A 41 -5.57 -9.09 -0.61
CA GLU A 41 -5.41 -8.79 0.83
C GLU A 41 -4.53 -9.84 1.53
N THR A 42 -4.81 -11.13 1.33
CA THR A 42 -4.15 -12.22 2.07
C THR A 42 -2.86 -12.71 1.44
N ASN A 43 -2.65 -12.52 0.13
CA ASN A 43 -1.47 -13.04 -0.56
C ASN A 43 -0.43 -11.98 -0.93
N ALA A 44 -0.77 -10.69 -0.90
CA ALA A 44 0.23 -9.65 -1.08
C ALA A 44 1.32 -9.77 0.00
N ASN A 45 2.53 -10.02 -0.48
CA ASN A 45 3.65 -10.40 0.36
C ASN A 45 4.92 -9.72 -0.15
N TYR A 46 5.73 -9.26 0.77
CA TYR A 46 7.09 -8.81 0.48
C TYR A 46 8.04 -9.49 1.46
N ASN A 47 9.03 -10.21 0.94
CA ASN A 47 10.04 -10.90 1.74
C ASN A 47 9.46 -11.80 2.87
N GLY A 48 8.30 -12.42 2.63
CA GLY A 48 7.64 -13.29 3.62
C GLY A 48 6.72 -12.57 4.61
N ALA A 49 6.70 -11.23 4.60
CA ALA A 49 5.76 -10.42 5.35
C ALA A 49 4.49 -10.13 4.53
N LYS A 50 3.33 -10.50 5.09
CA LYS A 50 2.02 -10.13 4.53
C LYS A 50 1.79 -8.65 4.71
N LEU A 51 1.37 -7.98 3.64
CA LEU A 51 1.36 -6.52 3.59
C LEU A 51 0.06 -5.89 4.05
N PHE A 52 -1.08 -6.57 3.87
CA PHE A 52 -2.41 -5.96 3.96
C PHE A 52 -3.40 -6.69 4.88
N ASP A 53 -3.03 -7.86 5.43
CA ASP A 53 -3.88 -8.66 6.32
C ASP A 53 -3.85 -8.18 7.78
N GLY A 54 -3.05 -7.14 8.08
CA GLY A 54 -2.88 -6.59 9.42
C GLY A 54 -1.92 -7.36 10.32
N SER A 55 -1.28 -8.44 9.84
CA SER A 55 -0.31 -9.21 10.63
C SER A 55 0.99 -8.45 10.86
N VAL A 56 1.42 -7.66 9.88
CA VAL A 56 2.54 -6.72 9.98
C VAL A 56 1.98 -5.30 10.02
N THR A 57 2.16 -4.61 11.14
CA THR A 57 1.65 -3.26 11.36
C THR A 57 2.60 -2.18 10.85
N SER A 58 3.90 -2.44 10.90
CA SER A 58 4.92 -1.52 10.42
C SER A 58 6.23 -2.25 10.10
N THR A 59 6.99 -1.69 9.17
CA THR A 59 8.34 -2.12 8.82
C THR A 59 9.31 -0.96 9.02
N THR A 60 10.39 -1.19 9.76
CA THR A 60 11.44 -0.19 9.99
C THR A 60 12.63 -0.46 9.09
N PHE A 61 13.04 0.57 8.34
CA PHE A 61 14.20 0.54 7.45
C PHE A 61 15.31 1.39 8.05
N GLN A 62 16.47 0.79 8.29
CA GLN A 62 17.67 1.51 8.69
C GLN A 62 18.44 1.96 7.46
N TYR A 63 18.81 3.25 7.41
CA TYR A 63 19.51 3.87 6.29
C TYR A 63 20.86 4.51 6.68
N GLY A 64 21.23 4.47 7.96
CA GLY A 64 22.50 5.00 8.45
C GLY A 64 23.09 4.16 9.59
N GLN A 65 24.19 4.63 10.16
CA GLN A 65 24.99 3.87 11.14
C GLN A 65 24.30 3.76 12.49
N ASN A 66 23.52 4.77 12.89
CA ASN A 66 22.87 4.79 14.18
C ASN A 66 21.46 4.18 14.09
N SER A 67 21.30 2.99 14.66
CA SER A 67 20.02 2.25 14.64
C SER A 67 18.88 2.93 15.39
N ALA A 68 19.13 3.97 16.18
CA ALA A 68 18.08 4.72 16.88
C ALA A 68 17.59 5.96 16.11
N THR A 69 18.44 6.58 15.30
CA THR A 69 18.13 7.87 14.62
C THR A 69 18.02 7.74 13.12
N ASP A 70 18.74 6.80 12.51
CA ASP A 70 18.86 6.68 11.07
C ASP A 70 17.89 5.62 10.53
N VAL A 71 16.65 5.72 10.97
CA VAL A 71 15.58 4.78 10.68
C VAL A 71 14.35 5.48 10.12
N ALA A 72 13.67 4.80 9.20
CA ALA A 72 12.37 5.19 8.68
C ALA A 72 11.38 4.06 8.91
N THR A 73 10.34 4.32 9.70
CA THR A 73 9.26 3.35 9.92
C THR A 73 8.12 3.62 8.95
N VAL A 74 7.85 2.63 8.12
CA VAL A 74 6.68 2.59 7.23
C VAL A 74 5.58 1.84 7.94
N THR A 75 4.39 2.41 7.98
CA THR A 75 3.21 1.78 8.55
C THR A 75 2.50 1.04 7.44
N ASN A 76 2.23 -0.24 7.68
CA ASN A 76 1.52 -1.05 6.72
C ASN A 76 0.01 -0.69 6.75
N ALA A 77 -0.60 -0.64 5.58
CA ALA A 77 -2.04 -0.49 5.49
C ALA A 77 -2.73 -1.77 5.96
N ASN A 78 -3.68 -1.65 6.89
CA ASN A 78 -4.54 -2.76 7.26
C ASN A 78 -5.82 -2.74 6.41
N LEU A 79 -5.96 -3.72 5.53
CA LEU A 79 -7.15 -3.89 4.67
C LEU A 79 -7.93 -5.15 5.04
N ALA A 80 -7.73 -5.72 6.24
CA ALA A 80 -8.38 -6.96 6.68
C ALA A 80 -9.92 -6.93 6.61
N SER A 81 -10.51 -5.72 6.68
CA SER A 81 -11.95 -5.52 6.54
C SER A 81 -12.47 -5.81 5.12
N PHE A 82 -11.65 -5.82 4.08
CA PHE A 82 -12.10 -6.04 2.70
C PHE A 82 -12.66 -7.45 2.49
N GLY A 83 -12.20 -8.44 3.26
CA GLY A 83 -12.74 -9.80 3.23
C GLY A 83 -14.21 -9.93 3.63
N THR A 84 -14.78 -8.93 4.31
CA THR A 84 -16.22 -8.93 4.65
C THR A 84 -17.12 -8.54 3.47
N LEU A 85 -16.56 -8.24 2.29
CA LEU A 85 -17.31 -8.17 1.02
C LEU A 85 -17.62 -9.55 0.44
N SER A 86 -16.80 -10.58 0.74
CA SER A 86 -17.05 -11.95 0.28
C SER A 86 -18.27 -12.59 0.96
N SER A 87 -18.72 -12.04 2.09
CA SER A 87 -19.94 -12.48 2.78
C SER A 87 -21.18 -11.69 2.35
N THR A 88 -21.03 -10.62 1.57
CA THR A 88 -22.16 -9.85 1.03
C THR A 88 -22.52 -10.35 -0.36
N SER A 89 -23.82 -10.35 -0.66
CA SER A 89 -24.34 -10.69 -2.00
C SER A 89 -25.09 -9.52 -2.61
N VAL A 90 -25.44 -9.63 -3.88
CA VAL A 90 -26.31 -8.67 -4.58
C VAL A 90 -27.60 -9.33 -5.11
N THR A 91 -28.01 -10.45 -4.49
CA THR A 91 -29.18 -11.25 -4.89
C THR A 91 -30.54 -10.64 -4.52
N SER A 92 -30.55 -9.47 -3.88
CA SER A 92 -31.76 -8.71 -3.58
C SER A 92 -31.44 -7.22 -3.51
N THR A 93 -32.45 -6.36 -3.62
CA THR A 93 -32.31 -4.90 -3.50
C THR A 93 -31.75 -4.48 -2.13
N ALA A 94 -32.18 -5.14 -1.06
CA ALA A 94 -31.66 -4.92 0.29
C ALA A 94 -30.17 -5.29 0.39
N ASN A 95 -29.79 -6.45 -0.13
CA ASN A 95 -28.39 -6.90 -0.11
C ASN A 95 -27.51 -6.01 -1.00
N ALA A 96 -28.01 -5.60 -2.17
CA ALA A 96 -27.33 -4.70 -3.08
C ALA A 96 -27.07 -3.32 -2.44
N THR A 97 -28.04 -2.78 -1.70
CA THR A 97 -27.88 -1.51 -0.96
C THR A 97 -26.83 -1.64 0.14
N ALA A 98 -26.85 -2.75 0.90
CA ALA A 98 -25.84 -3.02 1.92
C ALA A 98 -24.43 -3.19 1.31
N ALA A 99 -24.34 -3.90 0.18
CA ALA A 99 -23.11 -4.08 -0.57
C ALA A 99 -22.54 -2.74 -1.07
N GLN A 100 -23.38 -1.83 -1.56
CA GLN A 100 -22.96 -0.48 -1.97
C GLN A 100 -22.33 0.31 -0.81
N ALA A 101 -23.02 0.36 0.33
CA ALA A 101 -22.52 1.07 1.51
C ALA A 101 -21.16 0.51 1.98
N LYS A 102 -21.02 -0.82 1.94
CA LYS A 102 -19.77 -1.49 2.27
C LYS A 102 -18.65 -1.17 1.29
N ILE A 103 -18.92 -1.24 -0.01
CA ILE A 103 -17.93 -0.92 -1.04
C ILE A 103 -17.47 0.54 -0.94
N ASP A 104 -18.39 1.46 -0.63
CA ASP A 104 -18.04 2.88 -0.46
C ASP A 104 -17.14 3.09 0.78
N ALA A 105 -17.39 2.37 1.87
CA ALA A 105 -16.50 2.36 3.04
C ALA A 105 -15.12 1.76 2.71
N ASP A 106 -15.06 0.63 2.02
CA ASP A 106 -13.80 0.00 1.62
C ASP A 106 -13.02 0.88 0.63
N LEU A 107 -13.71 1.57 -0.28
CA LEU A 107 -13.08 2.53 -1.19
C LEU A 107 -12.49 3.73 -0.44
N ALA A 108 -13.15 4.22 0.61
CA ALA A 108 -12.63 5.27 1.47
C ALA A 108 -11.36 4.79 2.20
N SER A 109 -11.38 3.61 2.80
CA SER A 109 -10.23 2.99 3.45
C SER A 109 -9.07 2.77 2.47
N LEU A 110 -9.34 2.32 1.24
CA LEU A 110 -8.31 2.16 0.20
C LEU A 110 -7.63 3.49 -0.15
N LYS A 111 -8.43 4.56 -0.26
CA LYS A 111 -7.92 5.90 -0.59
C LYS A 111 -7.05 6.44 0.53
N ALA A 112 -7.48 6.30 1.78
CA ALA A 112 -6.70 6.68 2.95
C ALA A 112 -5.36 5.91 2.98
N ALA A 113 -5.41 4.58 2.90
CA ALA A 113 -4.21 3.73 2.86
C ALA A 113 -3.23 4.13 1.75
N ARG A 114 -3.72 4.44 0.54
CA ARG A 114 -2.87 4.89 -0.57
C ARG A 114 -2.26 6.27 -0.34
N ALA A 115 -3.02 7.18 0.26
CA ALA A 115 -2.53 8.51 0.60
C ALA A 115 -1.41 8.41 1.65
N ASP A 116 -1.61 7.61 2.70
CA ASP A 116 -0.63 7.40 3.76
C ASP A 116 0.66 6.75 3.23
N LEU A 117 0.53 5.67 2.46
CA LEU A 117 1.70 5.00 1.84
C LEU A 117 2.43 5.93 0.85
N GLY A 118 1.70 6.75 0.09
CA GLY A 118 2.29 7.74 -0.82
C GLY A 118 3.04 8.84 -0.09
N ALA A 119 2.51 9.31 1.04
CA ALA A 119 3.20 10.27 1.91
C ALA A 119 4.47 9.67 2.50
N GLN A 120 4.41 8.43 3.00
CA GLN A 120 5.56 7.69 3.52
C GLN A 120 6.63 7.47 2.44
N GLN A 121 6.24 7.08 1.23
CA GLN A 121 7.15 6.95 0.08
C GLN A 121 7.83 8.27 -0.29
N SER A 122 7.09 9.38 -0.24
CA SER A 122 7.63 10.71 -0.54
C SER A 122 8.65 11.14 0.51
N GLY A 123 8.38 10.87 1.79
CA GLY A 123 9.32 11.09 2.89
C GLY A 123 10.60 10.28 2.71
N LEU A 124 10.48 8.98 2.43
CA LEU A 124 11.63 8.11 2.15
C LEU A 124 12.46 8.60 0.96
N SER A 125 11.81 9.02 -0.14
CA SER A 125 12.51 9.56 -1.31
C SER A 125 13.31 10.83 -0.98
N SER A 126 12.75 11.71 -0.14
CA SER A 126 13.44 12.91 0.33
C SER A 126 14.66 12.57 1.20
N THR A 127 14.50 11.61 2.13
CA THR A 127 15.62 11.12 2.94
C THR A 127 16.70 10.51 2.06
N ILE A 128 16.34 9.67 1.08
CA ILE A 128 17.29 9.06 0.13
C ILE A 128 18.08 10.15 -0.61
N ASN A 129 17.40 11.16 -1.17
CA ASN A 129 18.07 12.25 -1.88
C ASN A 129 19.05 13.00 -0.98
N THR A 130 18.65 13.28 0.28
CA THR A 130 19.51 13.94 1.27
C THR A 130 20.76 13.10 1.61
N LEU A 131 20.57 11.78 1.76
CA LEU A 131 21.67 10.84 2.02
C LEU A 131 22.63 10.74 0.83
N THR A 132 22.11 10.70 -0.40
CA THR A 132 22.95 10.69 -1.61
C THR A 132 23.82 11.95 -1.68
N SER A 133 23.24 13.14 -1.48
CA SER A 133 24.01 14.39 -1.45
C SER A 133 25.06 14.40 -0.34
N SER A 134 24.70 13.93 0.86
CA SER A 134 25.62 13.85 2.00
C SER A 134 26.78 12.88 1.72
N ASN A 135 26.52 11.74 1.08
CA ASN A 135 27.54 10.77 0.70
C ASN A 135 28.50 11.31 -0.37
N THR A 136 27.98 12.05 -1.37
CA THR A 136 28.82 12.75 -2.35
C THR A 136 29.71 13.79 -1.67
N ALA A 137 29.17 14.59 -0.76
CA ALA A 137 29.94 15.59 -0.01
C ALA A 137 31.02 14.94 0.87
N LEU A 138 30.69 13.86 1.57
CA LEU A 138 31.65 13.13 2.41
C LEU A 138 32.76 12.48 1.57
N SER A 139 32.42 11.92 0.41
CA SER A 139 33.40 11.35 -0.52
C SER A 139 34.35 12.42 -1.05
N ALA A 140 33.85 13.60 -1.39
CA ALA A 140 34.67 14.74 -1.82
C ALA A 140 35.58 15.26 -0.69
N ALA A 141 35.05 15.40 0.53
CA ALA A 141 35.84 15.81 1.70
C ALA A 141 36.94 14.79 2.02
N LYS A 142 36.65 13.49 1.92
CA LYS A 142 37.65 12.43 2.08
C LYS A 142 38.74 12.52 1.01
N SER A 143 38.37 12.73 -0.26
CA SER A 143 39.34 12.92 -1.34
C SER A 143 40.25 14.13 -1.05
N ALA A 144 39.67 15.27 -0.66
CA ALA A 144 40.45 16.47 -0.35
C ALA A 144 41.40 16.28 0.85
N MET A 145 40.98 15.55 1.89
CA MET A 145 41.87 15.20 3.00
C MET A 145 43.03 14.33 2.54
N VAL A 146 42.75 13.26 1.78
CA VAL A 146 43.78 12.33 1.29
C VAL A 146 44.75 13.04 0.34
N ASP A 147 44.24 13.89 -0.56
CA ASP A 147 45.07 14.65 -1.50
C ASP A 147 45.95 15.68 -0.78
N THR A 148 45.43 16.31 0.28
CA THR A 148 46.21 17.25 1.11
C THR A 148 47.28 16.53 1.91
N ASP A 149 46.95 15.38 2.50
CA ASP A 149 47.89 14.54 3.27
C ASP A 149 49.03 14.03 2.36
N TYR A 150 48.69 13.55 1.16
CA TYR A 150 49.66 13.16 0.14
C TYR A 150 50.56 14.32 -0.31
N ALA A 151 49.98 15.51 -0.50
CA ALA A 151 50.76 16.71 -0.84
C ALA A 151 51.72 17.13 0.30
N SER A 152 51.32 16.99 1.58
CA SER A 152 52.23 17.25 2.70
C SER A 152 53.34 16.21 2.84
N GLU A 153 53.04 14.93 2.68
CA GLU A 153 54.04 13.86 2.80
C GLU A 153 55.10 13.95 1.68
N THR A 154 54.68 14.26 0.45
CA THR A 154 55.61 14.44 -0.67
C THR A 154 56.46 15.72 -0.60
N SER A 155 56.01 16.76 0.12
CA SER A 155 56.77 18.00 0.32
C SER A 155 57.78 17.91 1.47
N ASN A 156 57.66 16.92 2.34
CA ASN A 156 58.54 16.68 3.49
C ASN A 156 59.60 15.58 3.21
N MET A 157 59.49 14.92 2.05
CA MET A 157 60.44 13.96 1.48
C MET A 157 61.49 14.68 0.60
#